data_AF-A0A9E0DNX4-F1
#
_entry.id   AF-A0A9E0DNX4-F1
#
_cell.length_a   1.000
_cell.length_b   1.000
_cell.length_c   1.000
_cell.angle_alpha   90.00
_cell.angle_beta   90.00
_cell.angle_gamma   90.00
#
_symmetry.space_group_name_H-M   'P 1'
#
loop_
_entity.id
_entity.type
_entity.pdbx_description
1 polymer ?
#
loop_
_entity_poly.entity_id
_entity_poly.type
_entity_poly.pdbx_seq_one_letter_code
_entity_poly.pdbx_strand_id
1 'polypeptide(L)'
;MTRITITADSPLSLAEFKTKLEQPTVGSSSLDSVFGLMRELVTFEEKYKLASDVFYARFMRGEMGDDMPYIKWAGRYELYLEAKQSLNEHLAALPVAANDPRL
;
A
#
# COMPACT_ATOMS: atom_id res chain seq x y z
N MET A 1 -26.34 4.57 37.73
CA MET A 1 -25.38 3.52 37.33
C MET A 1 -25.95 2.78 36.14
N THR A 2 -25.61 3.19 34.93
CA THR A 2 -26.21 2.65 33.71
C THR A 2 -25.17 1.84 32.95
N ARG A 3 -25.40 0.53 32.90
CA ARG A 3 -24.64 -0.46 32.13
C ARG A 3 -24.85 -0.16 30.64
N ILE A 4 -23.75 0.02 29.89
CA ILE A 4 -23.83 0.05 28.43
C ILE A 4 -23.81 -1.41 27.97
N THR A 5 -24.99 -1.93 27.63
CA THR A 5 -25.17 -3.22 26.96
C THR A 5 -24.89 -2.99 25.48
N ILE A 6 -23.91 -3.69 24.90
CA ILE A 6 -23.68 -3.71 23.45
C ILE A 6 -24.86 -4.46 22.84
N THR A 7 -25.90 -3.72 22.46
CA THR A 7 -27.06 -4.27 21.75
C THR A 7 -26.62 -4.59 20.33
N ALA A 8 -26.78 -5.85 19.94
CA ALA A 8 -26.55 -6.39 18.60
C ALA A 8 -27.61 -5.89 17.60
N ASP A 9 -27.70 -4.57 17.43
CA ASP A 9 -28.58 -3.90 16.46
C ASP A 9 -27.74 -3.23 15.37
N SER A 10 -26.85 -4.03 14.77
CA SER A 10 -26.30 -3.71 13.46
C SER A 10 -26.66 -4.88 12.54
N PRO A 11 -27.66 -4.73 11.65
CA PRO A 11 -28.16 -5.81 10.81
C PRO A 11 -27.23 -5.97 9.60
N LEU A 12 -25.98 -6.36 9.87
CA LEU A 12 -25.05 -6.79 8.84
C LEU A 12 -24.63 -8.21 9.18
N SER A 13 -25.30 -9.17 8.54
CA SER A 13 -24.86 -10.56 8.55
C SER A 13 -23.42 -10.64 8.03
N LEU A 14 -22.60 -11.53 8.59
CA LEU A 14 -21.24 -11.79 8.09
C LEU A 14 -21.24 -12.10 6.58
N ALA A 15 -22.32 -12.69 6.07
CA ALA A 15 -22.52 -12.92 4.64
C ALA A 15 -22.71 -11.61 3.88
N GLU A 16 -23.52 -10.67 4.38
CA GLU A 16 -23.69 -9.35 3.77
C GLU A 16 -22.39 -8.54 3.83
N PHE A 17 -21.64 -8.63 4.92
CA PHE A 17 -20.33 -8.01 5.05
C PHE A 17 -19.31 -8.58 4.05
N LYS A 18 -19.27 -9.91 3.89
CA LYS A 18 -18.44 -10.59 2.88
C LYS A 18 -18.84 -10.20 1.47
N THR A 19 -20.14 -10.20 1.15
CA THR A 19 -20.64 -9.72 -0.15
C THR A 19 -20.28 -8.27 -0.40
N LYS A 20 -20.23 -7.42 0.64
CA LYS A 20 -19.81 -6.02 0.54
C LYS A 20 -18.29 -5.85 0.37
N LEU A 21 -17.49 -6.78 0.88
CA LEU A 21 -16.04 -6.86 0.64
C LEU A 21 -15.70 -7.45 -0.74
N GLU A 22 -16.58 -8.32 -1.28
CA GLU A 22 -16.44 -8.95 -2.60
C GLU A 22 -17.02 -8.11 -3.74
N GLN A 23 -17.73 -7.01 -3.44
CA GLN A 23 -17.95 -5.99 -4.45
C GLN A 23 -16.57 -5.48 -4.92
N PRO A 24 -16.36 -5.30 -6.23
CA PRO A 24 -15.17 -4.63 -6.73
C PRO A 24 -15.24 -3.19 -6.25
N THR A 25 -14.75 -2.96 -5.02
CA THR A 25 -14.52 -1.61 -4.55
C THR A 25 -13.48 -1.07 -5.52
N VAL A 26 -13.90 -0.08 -6.32
CA VAL A 26 -13.00 0.66 -7.21
C VAL A 26 -11.90 1.38 -6.38
N GLY A 27 -11.94 1.27 -5.04
CA GLY A 27 -10.92 1.63 -4.06
C GLY A 27 -9.92 0.53 -3.64
N SER A 28 -9.92 -0.66 -4.26
CA SER A 28 -8.79 -1.64 -4.15
C SER A 28 -7.50 -1.12 -4.83
N SER A 29 -7.56 0.05 -5.46
CA SER A 29 -6.70 0.49 -6.57
C SER A 29 -5.31 1.03 -6.19
N SER A 30 -5.08 1.46 -4.94
CA SER A 30 -3.78 2.02 -4.52
C SER A 30 -2.94 1.05 -3.70
N LEU A 31 -3.55 0.35 -2.74
CA LEU A 31 -2.86 -0.62 -1.88
C LEU A 31 -2.40 -1.85 -2.66
N ASP A 32 -3.27 -2.44 -3.49
CA ASP A 32 -2.91 -3.62 -4.28
C ASP A 32 -1.77 -3.34 -5.27
N SER A 33 -1.72 -2.12 -5.80
CA SER A 33 -0.65 -1.64 -6.67
C SER A 33 0.68 -1.57 -5.91
N VAL A 34 0.69 -1.00 -4.70
CA VAL A 34 1.89 -0.96 -3.83
C VAL A 34 2.35 -2.37 -3.47
N PHE A 35 1.42 -3.25 -3.04
CA PHE A 35 1.77 -4.62 -2.67
C PHE A 35 2.26 -5.46 -3.87
N GLY A 36 1.67 -5.27 -5.05
CA GLY A 36 2.14 -5.88 -6.29
C GLY A 36 3.58 -5.51 -6.59
N LEU A 37 3.89 -4.21 -6.55
CA LEU A 37 5.24 -3.70 -6.79
C LEU A 37 6.24 -4.18 -5.72
N MET A 38 5.85 -4.22 -4.44
CA MET A 38 6.71 -4.76 -3.38
C MET A 38 7.11 -6.22 -3.64
N ARG A 39 6.17 -7.07 -4.09
CA ARG A 39 6.49 -8.48 -4.41
C ARG A 39 7.48 -8.59 -5.57
N GLU A 40 7.33 -7.76 -6.60
CA GLU A 40 8.27 -7.71 -7.72
C GLU A 40 9.66 -7.26 -7.25
N LEU A 41 9.74 -6.23 -6.40
CA LEU A 41 10.99 -5.74 -5.84
C LEU A 41 11.70 -6.79 -4.99
N VAL A 42 10.98 -7.50 -4.10
CA VAL A 42 11.54 -8.60 -3.30
C VAL A 42 12.20 -9.66 -4.19
N THR A 43 11.60 -9.97 -5.35
CA THR A 43 12.19 -10.93 -6.30
C THR A 43 13.55 -10.46 -6.81
N PHE A 44 13.72 -9.17 -7.08
CA PHE A 44 15.00 -8.60 -7.49
C PHE A 44 15.99 -8.55 -6.33
N GLU A 45 15.55 -8.14 -5.14
CA GLU A 45 16.38 -8.08 -3.94
C GLU A 45 16.93 -9.44 -3.55
N GLU A 46 16.10 -10.48 -3.62
CA GLU A 46 16.53 -11.85 -3.34
C GLU A 46 17.50 -12.38 -4.39
N LYS A 47 17.28 -12.04 -5.67
CA LYS A 47 18.13 -12.47 -6.79
C LYS A 47 19.51 -11.83 -6.74
N TYR A 48 19.58 -10.52 -6.50
CA TYR A 48 20.81 -9.74 -6.54
C TYR A 48 21.42 -9.50 -5.15
N LYS A 49 20.76 -9.97 -4.08
CA LYS A 49 21.18 -9.79 -2.67
C LYS A 49 21.47 -8.33 -2.32
N LEU A 50 20.65 -7.43 -2.84
CA LEU A 50 20.80 -5.99 -2.71
C LEU A 50 19.43 -5.37 -2.52
N ALA A 51 19.24 -4.55 -1.49
CA ALA A 51 17.99 -3.86 -1.24
C ALA A 51 17.68 -2.85 -2.37
N SER A 52 16.39 -2.68 -2.72
CA SER A 52 15.99 -1.89 -3.89
C SER A 52 16.33 -0.41 -3.76
N ASP A 53 16.31 0.13 -2.53
CA ASP A 53 16.72 1.52 -2.24
C ASP A 53 18.22 1.73 -2.49
N VAL A 54 19.05 0.80 -2.05
CA VAL A 54 20.50 0.82 -2.27
C VAL A 54 20.81 0.60 -3.75
N PHE A 55 20.14 -0.35 -4.40
CA PHE A 55 20.23 -0.59 -5.84
C PHE A 55 19.92 0.69 -6.62
N TYR A 56 18.78 1.32 -6.33
CA TYR A 56 18.32 2.51 -7.05
C TYR A 56 19.29 3.68 -6.89
N ALA A 57 19.79 3.92 -5.68
CA ALA A 57 20.79 4.94 -5.44
C ALA A 57 22.08 4.71 -6.25
N ARG A 58 22.53 3.46 -6.40
CA ARG A 58 23.70 3.09 -7.22
C ARG A 58 23.40 3.24 -8.71
N PHE A 59 22.22 2.81 -9.15
CA PHE A 59 21.77 2.92 -10.54
C PHE A 59 21.71 4.38 -10.99
N MET A 60 21.16 5.28 -10.16
CA MET A 60 21.10 6.72 -10.43
C MET A 60 22.48 7.39 -10.49
N ARG A 61 23.50 6.80 -9.85
CA ARG A 61 24.90 7.26 -9.96
C ARG A 61 25.64 6.65 -11.15
N GLY A 62 24.99 5.79 -11.94
CA GLY A 62 25.60 5.09 -13.07
C GLY A 62 26.49 3.91 -12.67
N GLU A 63 26.37 3.41 -11.43
CA GLU A 63 27.25 2.35 -10.89
C GLU A 63 26.78 0.93 -11.22
N MET A 64 25.56 0.76 -11.73
CA MET A 64 24.94 -0.56 -11.94
C MET A 64 24.93 -1.01 -13.41
N GLY A 65 25.38 -0.16 -14.34
CA GLY A 65 25.32 -0.43 -15.78
C GLY A 65 23.91 -0.27 -16.37
N ASP A 66 23.78 -0.60 -17.65
CA ASP A 66 22.58 -0.41 -18.48
C ASP A 66 21.91 -1.73 -18.90
N ASP A 67 22.24 -2.84 -18.24
CA ASP A 67 21.61 -4.12 -18.54
C ASP A 67 20.10 -4.06 -18.30
N MET A 68 19.34 -4.70 -19.20
CA MET A 68 17.87 -4.72 -19.17
C MET A 68 17.27 -5.09 -17.79
N PRO A 69 17.82 -6.04 -17.01
CA PRO A 69 17.32 -6.34 -15.68
C PRO A 69 17.44 -5.18 -14.69
N TYR A 70 18.49 -4.35 -14.80
CA TYR A 70 18.70 -3.20 -13.93
C TYR A 70 17.77 -2.04 -14.31
N ILE A 71 17.60 -1.79 -15.61
CA ILE A 71 16.62 -0.82 -16.10
C ILE A 71 15.21 -1.20 -15.63
N LYS A 72 14.84 -2.48 -15.75
CA LYS A 72 13.54 -2.97 -15.29
C LYS A 72 13.38 -2.81 -13.78
N TRP A 73 14.40 -3.15 -13.00
CA TRP A 73 14.35 -3.02 -11.55
C TRP A 73 14.22 -1.55 -11.13
N ALA A 74 14.99 -0.64 -11.74
CA ALA A 74 14.90 0.79 -11.46
C ALA A 74 13.48 1.33 -11.75
N GLY A 75 12.91 0.99 -12.91
CA GLY A 75 11.54 1.40 -13.25
C GLY A 75 10.48 0.82 -12.31
N ARG A 76 10.66 -0.42 -11.80
CA ARG A 76 9.75 -0.98 -10.79
C ARG A 76 9.85 -0.26 -9.46
N TYR A 77 11.05 0.15 -9.07
CA TYR A 77 11.25 0.88 -7.82
C TYR A 77 10.69 2.30 -7.91
N GLU A 78 10.85 2.97 -9.06
CA GLU A 78 10.27 4.29 -9.31
C GLU A 78 8.74 4.26 -9.22
N LEU A 79 8.09 3.32 -9.92
CA LEU A 79 6.64 3.12 -9.82
C LEU A 79 6.17 2.83 -8.39
N TYR A 80 6.97 2.11 -7.61
CA TYR A 80 6.66 1.85 -6.19
C TYR A 80 6.67 3.15 -5.37
N LEU A 81 7.65 4.03 -5.60
CA LEU A 81 7.73 5.31 -4.91
C LEU A 81 6.53 6.19 -5.23
N GLU A 82 6.13 6.27 -6.50
CA GLU A 82 4.95 7.02 -6.93
C GLU A 82 3.66 6.48 -6.30
N ALA A 83 3.46 5.16 -6.35
CA ALA A 83 2.29 4.52 -5.76
C ALA A 83 2.23 4.72 -4.23
N LYS A 84 3.38 4.63 -3.56
CA LYS A 84 3.51 4.89 -2.12
C LYS A 84 3.21 6.35 -1.78
N GLN A 85 3.67 7.29 -2.59
CA GLN A 85 3.40 8.72 -2.40
C GLN A 85 1.91 9.02 -2.56
N SER A 86 1.28 8.54 -3.64
CA SER A 86 -0.16 8.71 -3.87
C SER A 86 -1.00 8.12 -2.73
N LEU A 87 -0.62 6.94 -2.23
CA LEU A 87 -1.26 6.35 -1.06
C LEU A 87 -1.13 7.25 0.18
N ASN A 88 0.06 7.77 0.43
CA ASN A 88 0.31 8.64 1.58
C ASN A 88 -0.47 9.95 1.50
N GLU A 89 -0.59 10.54 0.32
CA GLU A 89 -1.41 11.73 0.06
C GLU A 89 -2.90 11.45 0.31
N HIS A 90 -3.41 10.31 -0.17
CA HIS A 90 -4.79 9.90 0.12
C HIS A 90 -5.03 9.67 1.62
N LEU A 91 -4.09 9.04 2.32
CA LEU A 91 -4.18 8.83 3.78
C LEU A 91 -4.14 10.16 4.55
N ALA A 92 -3.31 11.11 4.12
CA ALA A 92 -3.22 12.44 4.73
C ALA A 92 -4.47 13.30 4.49
N ALA A 93 -5.16 13.09 3.36
CA ALA A 93 -6.41 13.77 3.02
C ALA A 93 -7.64 13.21 3.75
N LEU A 94 -7.53 12.04 4.40
CA LEU A 94 -8.61 11.55 5.25
C LEU A 94 -8.78 12.50 6.43
N PRO A 95 -9.99 13.03 6.67
CA PRO A 95 -10.25 13.78 7.89
C PRO A 95 -10.06 12.80 9.04
N VAL A 96 -8.94 12.95 9.77
CA VAL A 96 -8.81 12.39 11.11
C VAL A 96 -10.03 12.92 11.84
N ALA A 97 -11.02 12.06 12.08
CA ALA A 97 -12.19 12.40 12.85
C ALA A 97 -11.65 13.09 14.09
N ALA A 98 -11.94 14.39 14.17
CA ALA A 98 -11.50 15.22 15.27
C ALA A 98 -11.91 14.45 16.52
N ASN A 99 -10.90 13.99 17.24
CA ASN A 99 -11.05 13.58 18.61
C ASN A 99 -11.58 14.84 19.29
N ASP A 100 -12.89 14.96 19.40
CA ASP A 100 -13.56 16.02 20.14
C ASP A 100 -13.54 15.55 21.60
N PRO A 101 -12.67 16.12 22.46
CA PRO A 101 -12.66 15.78 23.88
C PRO A 101 -13.83 16.44 24.65
N ARG A 102 -14.93 16.83 23.97
CA ARG A 102 -16.11 17.44 24.61
C ARG A 102 -17.43 16.77 24.20
N LEU A 103 -17.63 15.53 24.63
CA LEU A 103 -18.96 15.02 25.03
C LEU A 103 -18.82 14.16 26.29
#